data_AF-A0A0N0SV52-F1
#
_entry.id   AF-A0A0N0SV52-F1
#
_cell.length_a   1.000
_cell.length_b   1.000
_cell.length_c   1.000
_cell.angle_alpha   90.00
_cell.angle_beta   90.00
_cell.angle_gamma   90.00
#
_symmetry.space_group_name_H-M   'P 1'
#
loop_
_entity.id
_entity.type
_entity.pdbx_description
1 polymer ?
#
loop_
_entity_poly.entity_id
_entity_poly.type
_entity_poly.pdbx_seq_one_letter_code
_entity_poly.pdbx_strand_id
1 'polypeptide(L)'
;MSLSGVCVTAVESRPAGALGTNRRQSHRPFGARVMAFVALTKPRIIELLLITTVPVMFLAQQGVPDLGLVLITCLAGYLSAGGANALNMYIDRDIDALMDRTAQRPLVTGMVSPRECLAFGIALAIASTLLFGLAVNWLSAWLALGALLFYVVVYTMILKRRTAQNIVWGGIAGCMPVLIGWSAVTNSVSWASVILFLVIFFWTPPHYWPLSMKVKEDYARVGVPMLPVIASNKVVARQIVLYSWVMVAVSLLLTPLGYTGWFYTVVALATGGWWLWEAHALQSRAKAQVTGAKLKEMRLFHWSITYVSLLFVAVAVDPFVR
;
A
#
# COMPACT_ATOMS: atom_id res chain seq x y z
N MET A 1 33.04 51.94 1.81
CA MET A 1 33.47 50.52 1.78
C MET A 1 32.51 49.74 2.65
N SER A 2 31.86 48.72 2.06
CA SER A 2 31.01 47.68 2.67
C SER A 2 29.63 48.02 3.26
N LEU A 3 28.61 47.65 2.49
CA LEU A 3 27.27 47.21 2.91
C LEU A 3 27.37 45.97 3.83
N SER A 4 26.35 45.73 4.67
CA SER A 4 25.60 44.45 4.79
C SER A 4 24.92 44.33 6.15
N GLY A 5 23.60 44.29 6.17
CA GLY A 5 22.82 44.01 7.38
C GLY A 5 21.32 44.09 7.16
N VAL A 6 20.81 43.51 6.07
CA VAL A 6 19.37 43.38 5.84
C VAL A 6 18.95 41.95 6.16
N CYS A 7 18.09 41.87 7.17
CA CYS A 7 17.27 40.75 7.58
C CYS A 7 16.59 40.06 6.38
N VAL A 8 16.74 38.74 6.23
CA VAL A 8 15.93 37.93 5.32
C VAL A 8 15.05 37.00 6.15
N THR A 9 13.94 37.54 6.65
CA THR A 9 12.75 36.78 7.03
C THR A 9 11.82 36.71 5.83
N ALA A 10 11.54 35.49 5.35
CA ALA A 10 10.27 35.01 4.81
C ALA A 10 10.53 33.82 3.88
N VAL A 11 10.11 32.62 4.32
CA VAL A 11 9.90 31.48 3.42
C VAL A 11 8.75 31.89 2.50
N GLU A 12 9.08 32.24 1.27
CA GLU A 12 8.12 32.60 0.23
C GLU A 12 7.27 31.37 -0.09
N SER A 13 6.02 31.38 0.37
CA SER A 13 4.99 30.44 -0.03
C SER A 13 4.77 30.57 -1.54
N ARG A 14 5.27 29.62 -2.34
CA ARG A 14 4.99 29.57 -3.77
C ARG A 14 3.48 29.42 -3.98
N PRO A 15 2.85 30.25 -4.83
CA PRO A 15 1.42 30.15 -5.07
C PRO A 15 1.09 28.82 -5.77
N ALA A 16 0.01 28.20 -5.30
CA ALA A 16 -0.57 27.01 -5.91
C ALA A 16 -1.07 27.33 -7.33
N GLY A 17 -0.73 26.46 -8.29
CA GLY A 17 -1.49 26.27 -9.52
C GLY A 17 -1.74 27.49 -10.39
N ALA A 18 -0.69 28.07 -11.00
CA ALA A 18 -0.87 28.81 -12.24
C ALA A 18 -0.71 27.83 -13.41
N LEU A 19 -1.82 27.43 -14.04
CA LEU A 19 -1.86 26.88 -15.39
C LEU A 19 -1.41 27.97 -16.38
N GLY A 20 -0.12 28.28 -16.37
CA GLY A 20 0.51 29.22 -17.28
C GLY A 20 0.77 28.55 -18.62
N THR A 21 -0.07 28.86 -19.61
CA THR A 21 0.09 28.54 -21.02
C THR A 21 1.25 29.34 -21.64
N ASN A 22 2.49 29.06 -21.22
CA ASN A 22 3.72 29.26 -21.99
C ASN A 22 4.93 28.93 -21.13
N ARG A 23 5.39 27.68 -21.19
CA ARG A 23 6.74 27.34 -20.74
C ARG A 23 7.45 26.67 -21.89
N ARG A 24 8.33 27.43 -22.54
CA ARG A 24 9.36 26.93 -23.46
C ARG A 24 9.89 25.61 -22.88
N GLN A 25 9.92 24.57 -23.70
CA GLN A 25 10.50 23.28 -23.37
C GLN A 25 12.00 23.47 -23.08
N SER A 26 12.34 23.91 -21.86
CA SER A 26 13.71 23.82 -21.36
C SER A 26 14.06 22.34 -21.44
N HIS A 27 15.07 21.98 -22.23
CA HIS A 27 15.62 20.62 -22.26
C HIS A 27 15.93 20.21 -20.83
N ARG A 28 15.06 19.37 -20.25
CA ARG A 28 15.24 18.88 -18.89
C ARG A 28 16.30 17.80 -18.93
N PRO A 29 17.25 17.76 -17.98
CA PRO A 29 18.32 16.78 -17.98
C PRO A 29 17.73 15.37 -18.00
N PHE A 30 18.24 14.52 -18.90
CA PHE A 30 17.72 13.17 -19.16
C PHE A 30 17.57 12.34 -17.87
N GLY A 31 18.56 12.41 -16.96
CA GLY A 31 18.50 11.73 -15.67
C GLY A 31 17.33 12.16 -14.79
N ALA A 32 16.98 13.46 -14.78
CA ALA A 32 15.82 13.94 -14.02
C ALA A 32 14.49 13.44 -14.62
N ARG A 33 14.45 13.21 -15.93
CA ARG A 33 13.26 12.64 -16.61
C ARG A 33 13.11 11.15 -16.32
N VAL A 34 14.19 10.37 -16.35
CA VAL A 34 14.17 8.94 -15.96
C VAL A 34 13.72 8.79 -14.52
N MET A 35 14.29 9.57 -13.60
CA MET A 35 13.87 9.56 -12.19
C MET A 35 12.40 9.94 -11.99
N ALA A 36 11.86 10.82 -12.84
CA ALA A 36 10.45 11.16 -12.82
C ALA A 36 9.55 9.98 -13.20
N PHE A 37 9.92 9.17 -14.20
CA PHE A 37 9.20 7.94 -14.55
C PHE A 37 9.34 6.85 -13.47
N VAL A 38 10.53 6.68 -12.89
CA VAL A 38 10.72 5.76 -11.75
C VAL A 38 9.89 6.22 -10.54
N ALA A 39 9.75 7.53 -10.32
CA ALA A 39 8.90 8.02 -9.24
C ALA A 39 7.40 7.70 -9.45
N LEU A 40 6.94 7.52 -10.70
CA LEU A 40 5.55 7.10 -10.98
C LEU A 40 5.27 5.67 -10.47
N THR A 41 6.28 4.79 -10.47
CA THR A 41 6.10 3.41 -10.03
C THR A 41 6.11 3.26 -8.50
N LYS A 42 6.50 4.30 -7.76
CA LYS A 42 6.67 4.32 -6.30
C LYS A 42 7.45 3.12 -5.77
N PRO A 43 8.79 3.09 -5.91
CA PRO A 43 9.61 1.95 -5.53
C PRO A 43 9.46 1.49 -4.07
N ARG A 44 9.11 2.39 -3.15
CA ARG A 44 8.87 2.04 -1.73
C ARG A 44 7.64 1.14 -1.52
N ILE A 45 6.69 1.10 -2.46
CA ILE A 45 5.55 0.16 -2.39
C ILE A 45 6.00 -1.28 -2.65
N ILE A 46 7.15 -1.46 -3.32
CA ILE A 46 7.73 -2.79 -3.61
C ILE A 46 8.07 -3.52 -2.31
N GLU A 47 8.63 -2.83 -1.31
CA GLU A 47 9.02 -3.46 -0.04
C GLU A 47 7.83 -4.16 0.63
N LEU A 48 6.65 -3.52 0.57
CA LEU A 48 5.42 -4.10 1.12
C LEU A 48 4.91 -5.30 0.29
N LEU A 49 5.09 -5.24 -1.03
CA LEU A 49 4.80 -6.36 -1.94
C LEU A 49 5.73 -7.54 -1.65
N LEU A 50 7.02 -7.30 -1.43
CA LEU A 50 8.00 -8.34 -1.11
C LEU A 50 7.70 -9.05 0.21
N ILE A 51 7.31 -8.29 1.24
CA ILE A 51 6.96 -8.84 2.56
C ILE A 51 5.78 -9.79 2.49
N THR A 52 4.87 -9.62 1.52
CA THR A 52 3.65 -10.44 1.42
C THR A 52 3.74 -11.52 0.35
N THR A 53 4.39 -11.27 -0.79
CA THR A 53 4.51 -12.23 -1.88
C THR A 53 5.55 -13.31 -1.59
N VAL A 54 6.77 -12.93 -1.21
CA VAL A 54 7.88 -13.89 -1.09
C VAL A 54 7.61 -14.92 -0.02
N PRO A 55 7.19 -14.57 1.22
CA PRO A 55 6.90 -15.58 2.23
C PRO A 55 5.80 -16.56 1.86
N VAL A 56 4.80 -16.09 1.10
CA VAL A 56 3.72 -16.95 0.60
C VAL A 56 4.25 -17.94 -0.43
N MET A 57 5.24 -17.57 -1.26
CA MET A 57 5.90 -18.49 -2.18
C MET A 57 6.64 -19.61 -1.42
N PHE A 58 7.29 -19.30 -0.29
CA PHE A 58 7.93 -20.31 0.57
C PHE A 58 6.91 -21.28 1.17
N LEU A 59 5.80 -20.76 1.70
CA LEU A 59 4.72 -21.61 2.19
C LEU A 59 4.08 -22.45 1.07
N ALA A 60 3.87 -21.88 -0.10
CA ALA A 60 3.29 -22.58 -1.25
C ALA A 60 4.20 -23.71 -1.76
N GLN A 61 5.52 -23.48 -1.77
CA GLN A 61 6.52 -24.49 -2.13
C GLN A 61 6.70 -25.55 -1.03
N GLN A 62 6.36 -25.22 0.22
CA GLN A 62 6.74 -25.99 1.41
C GLN A 62 8.26 -26.17 1.51
N GLY A 63 9.00 -25.08 1.25
CA GLY A 63 10.46 -25.06 1.18
C GLY A 63 10.97 -23.82 0.49
N VAL A 64 12.18 -23.89 -0.06
CA VAL A 64 12.78 -22.77 -0.82
C VAL A 64 12.24 -22.80 -2.26
N PRO A 65 11.48 -21.79 -2.72
CA PRO A 65 11.05 -21.69 -4.12
C PRO A 65 12.24 -21.40 -5.05
N ASP A 66 12.09 -21.74 -6.33
CA ASP A 66 13.09 -21.40 -7.34
C ASP A 66 13.38 -19.89 -7.35
N LEU A 67 14.66 -19.51 -7.24
CA LEU A 67 15.06 -18.10 -7.14
C LEU A 67 14.72 -17.33 -8.42
N GLY A 68 14.82 -17.97 -9.59
CA GLY A 68 14.44 -17.36 -10.86
C GLY A 68 12.94 -17.00 -10.87
N LEU A 69 12.10 -17.93 -10.44
CA LEU A 69 10.65 -17.72 -10.29
C LEU A 69 10.32 -16.59 -9.31
N VAL A 70 11.00 -16.53 -8.16
CA VAL A 70 10.84 -15.44 -7.19
C VAL A 70 11.19 -14.10 -7.82
N LEU A 71 12.35 -13.99 -8.49
CA LEU A 71 12.81 -12.75 -9.10
C LEU A 71 11.86 -12.29 -10.22
N ILE A 72 11.41 -13.20 -11.09
CA ILE A 72 10.47 -12.89 -12.17
C ILE A 72 9.12 -12.47 -11.59
N THR A 73 8.62 -13.15 -10.56
CA THR A 73 7.36 -12.82 -9.89
C THR A 73 7.42 -11.44 -9.24
N CYS A 74 8.51 -11.11 -8.56
CA CYS A 74 8.72 -9.81 -7.94
C CYS A 74 8.84 -8.70 -8.99
N LEU A 75 9.56 -8.95 -10.10
CA LEU A 75 9.68 -8.00 -11.20
C LEU A 75 8.32 -7.76 -11.87
N ALA A 76 7.60 -8.82 -12.23
CA ALA A 76 6.28 -8.73 -12.85
C ALA A 76 5.28 -8.04 -11.91
N GLY A 77 5.29 -8.37 -10.62
CA GLY A 77 4.49 -7.72 -9.59
C GLY A 77 4.81 -6.23 -9.45
N TYR A 78 6.10 -5.86 -9.48
CA TYR A 78 6.54 -4.47 -9.48
C TYR A 78 6.03 -3.70 -10.71
N LEU A 79 6.12 -4.28 -11.90
CA LEU A 79 5.59 -3.65 -13.12
C LEU A 79 4.06 -3.47 -13.02
N SER A 80 3.32 -4.45 -12.49
CA SER A 80 1.87 -4.35 -12.27
C SER A 80 1.52 -3.21 -11.31
N ALA A 81 2.12 -3.23 -10.10
CA ALA A 81 1.90 -2.21 -9.10
C ALA A 81 2.36 -0.82 -9.58
N GLY A 82 3.46 -0.75 -10.33
CA GLY A 82 3.96 0.47 -10.94
C GLY A 82 3.01 1.06 -11.97
N GLY A 83 2.46 0.21 -12.85
CA GLY A 83 1.43 0.60 -13.82
C GLY A 83 0.16 1.10 -13.13
N ALA A 84 -0.32 0.36 -12.12
CA ALA A 84 -1.47 0.74 -11.30
C ALA A 84 -1.28 2.10 -10.61
N ASN A 85 -0.08 2.36 -10.08
CA ASN A 85 0.28 3.64 -9.46
C ASN A 85 0.35 4.79 -10.47
N ALA A 86 0.95 4.57 -11.65
CA ALA A 86 1.00 5.59 -12.70
C ALA A 86 -0.41 5.96 -13.17
N LEU A 87 -1.29 4.98 -13.36
CA LEU A 87 -2.70 5.21 -13.70
C LEU A 87 -3.47 5.90 -12.57
N ASN A 88 -3.21 5.55 -11.31
CA ASN A 88 -3.79 6.25 -10.17
C ASN A 88 -3.39 7.73 -10.14
N MET A 89 -2.10 8.05 -10.32
CA MET A 89 -1.64 9.44 -10.41
C MET A 89 -2.27 10.18 -11.59
N TYR A 90 -2.44 9.51 -12.73
CA TYR A 90 -3.11 10.10 -13.90
C TYR A 90 -4.56 10.50 -13.60
N ILE A 91 -5.30 9.65 -12.90
CA ILE A 91 -6.71 9.90 -12.55
C ILE A 91 -6.83 10.94 -11.44
N ASP A 92 -5.95 10.90 -10.43
CA ASP A 92 -6.00 11.77 -9.25
C ASP A 92 -5.22 13.09 -9.38
N ARG A 93 -4.76 13.44 -10.58
CA ARG A 93 -3.95 14.64 -10.84
C ARG A 93 -4.58 15.95 -10.38
N ASP A 94 -5.91 16.04 -10.38
CA ASP A 94 -6.68 17.20 -9.95
C ASP A 94 -6.63 17.39 -8.43
N ILE A 95 -6.81 16.31 -7.66
CA ILE A 95 -6.76 16.35 -6.19
C ILE A 95 -5.32 16.33 -5.67
N ASP A 96 -4.40 15.66 -6.38
CA ASP A 96 -3.00 15.56 -5.97
C ASP A 96 -2.31 16.94 -5.95
N ALA A 97 -2.75 17.86 -6.80
CA ALA A 97 -2.26 19.23 -6.88
C ALA A 97 -2.66 20.10 -5.66
N LEU A 98 -3.67 19.66 -4.90
CA LEU A 98 -4.25 20.39 -3.78
C LEU A 98 -3.80 19.85 -2.41
N MET A 99 -2.99 18.78 -2.38
CA MET A 99 -2.50 18.17 -1.13
C MET A 99 -0.98 18.35 -1.02
N ASP A 100 -0.51 18.82 0.13
CA ASP A 100 0.91 19.11 0.40
C ASP A 100 1.80 17.89 0.13
N ARG A 101 1.32 16.71 0.52
CA ARG A 101 2.04 15.44 0.34
C ARG A 101 2.25 15.04 -1.13
N THR A 102 1.37 15.46 -2.04
CA THR A 102 1.34 14.96 -3.43
C THR A 102 1.56 16.05 -4.46
N ALA A 103 1.64 17.32 -4.06
CA ALA A 103 1.91 18.46 -4.92
C ALA A 103 3.26 18.35 -5.67
N GLN A 104 4.20 17.54 -5.14
CA GLN A 104 5.51 17.29 -5.76
C GLN A 104 5.53 16.07 -6.70
N ARG A 105 4.39 15.44 -6.98
CA ARG A 105 4.35 14.29 -7.91
C ARG A 105 4.76 14.74 -9.32
N PRO A 106 5.47 13.90 -10.09
CA PRO A 106 5.96 14.24 -11.44
C PRO A 106 4.89 14.76 -12.40
N LEU A 107 3.65 14.28 -12.24
CA LEU A 107 2.52 14.68 -13.07
C LEU A 107 1.99 16.08 -12.70
N VAL A 108 2.02 16.44 -11.42
CA VAL A 108 1.59 17.75 -10.90
C VAL A 108 2.63 18.82 -11.23
N THR A 109 3.92 18.50 -11.08
CA THR A 109 5.01 19.43 -11.41
C THR A 109 5.21 19.60 -12.92
N GLY A 110 4.46 18.84 -13.74
CA GLY A 110 4.59 18.82 -15.19
C GLY A 110 5.91 18.23 -15.68
N MET A 111 6.62 17.44 -14.86
CA MET A 111 7.85 16.73 -15.23
C MET A 111 7.58 15.63 -16.27
N VAL A 112 6.42 14.99 -16.16
CA VAL A 112 5.87 14.01 -17.11
C VAL A 112 4.51 14.53 -17.57
N SER A 113 4.21 14.46 -18.87
CA SER A 113 2.90 14.86 -19.39
C SER A 113 1.82 13.81 -19.08
N PRO A 114 0.54 14.20 -19.01
CA PRO A 114 -0.56 13.24 -18.81
C PRO A 114 -0.59 12.10 -19.84
N ARG A 115 -0.33 12.40 -21.12
CA ARG A 115 -0.32 11.39 -22.18
C ARG A 115 0.82 10.38 -22.00
N GLU A 116 2.01 10.85 -21.64
CA GLU A 116 3.15 9.97 -21.33
C GLU A 116 2.89 9.09 -20.11
N CYS A 117 2.32 9.67 -19.04
CA CYS A 117 1.99 8.92 -17.83
C CYS A 117 0.97 7.81 -18.09
N LEU A 118 -0.06 8.10 -18.89
CA LEU A 118 -1.08 7.13 -19.29
C LEU A 118 -0.47 6.01 -20.15
N ALA A 119 0.29 6.37 -21.18
CA ALA A 119 0.97 5.40 -22.04
C ALA A 119 1.94 4.52 -21.26
N PHE A 120 2.71 5.10 -20.34
CA PHE A 120 3.62 4.38 -19.47
C PHE A 120 2.89 3.40 -18.54
N GLY A 121 1.81 3.84 -17.89
CA GLY A 121 0.99 2.98 -17.03
C GLY A 121 0.39 1.78 -17.77
N ILE A 122 -0.14 2.01 -18.98
CA ILE A 122 -0.68 0.94 -19.85
C ILE A 122 0.43 0.00 -20.32
N ALA A 123 1.59 0.54 -20.74
CA ALA A 123 2.71 -0.27 -21.17
C ALA A 123 3.23 -1.18 -20.04
N LEU A 124 3.33 -0.67 -18.81
CA LEU A 124 3.68 -1.46 -17.64
C LEU A 124 2.65 -2.55 -17.33
N ALA A 125 1.36 -2.24 -17.46
CA ALA A 125 0.28 -3.22 -17.26
C ALA A 125 0.36 -4.37 -18.29
N ILE A 126 0.56 -4.05 -19.57
CA ILE A 126 0.73 -5.05 -20.64
C ILE A 126 2.00 -5.87 -20.41
N ALA A 127 3.13 -5.21 -20.18
CA ALA A 127 4.41 -5.87 -19.94
C ALA A 127 4.37 -6.81 -18.73
N SER A 128 3.77 -6.36 -17.62
CA SER A 128 3.57 -7.19 -16.43
C SER A 128 2.68 -8.40 -16.70
N THR A 129 1.56 -8.20 -17.39
CA THR A 129 0.61 -9.29 -17.70
C THR A 129 1.25 -10.35 -18.59
N LEU A 130 1.99 -9.92 -19.63
CA LEU A 130 2.72 -10.83 -20.51
C LEU A 130 3.87 -11.53 -19.76
N LEU A 131 4.60 -10.81 -18.91
CA LEU A 131 5.68 -11.40 -18.12
C LEU A 131 5.15 -12.48 -17.16
N PHE A 132 4.04 -12.22 -16.47
CA PHE A 132 3.37 -13.26 -15.68
C PHE A 132 2.88 -14.41 -16.55
N GLY A 133 2.17 -14.14 -17.65
CA GLY A 133 1.54 -15.18 -18.47
C GLY A 133 2.54 -16.10 -19.15
N LEU A 134 3.66 -15.54 -19.62
CA LEU A 134 4.67 -16.27 -20.40
C LEU A 134 5.81 -16.85 -19.55
N ALA A 135 6.20 -16.20 -18.45
CA ALA A 135 7.35 -16.61 -17.65
C ALA A 135 6.99 -17.17 -16.25
N VAL A 136 5.72 -17.09 -15.83
CA VAL A 136 5.24 -17.61 -14.54
C VAL A 136 4.07 -18.56 -14.76
N ASN A 137 2.86 -18.04 -14.98
CA ASN A 137 1.67 -18.73 -15.45
C ASN A 137 0.51 -17.74 -15.67
N TRP A 138 -0.48 -18.17 -16.47
CA TRP A 138 -1.67 -17.37 -16.79
C TRP A 138 -2.58 -17.08 -15.59
N LEU A 139 -2.65 -17.95 -14.59
CA LEU A 139 -3.45 -17.68 -13.39
C LEU A 139 -2.92 -16.46 -12.65
N SER A 140 -1.61 -16.40 -12.42
CA SER A 140 -0.93 -15.26 -11.79
C SER A 140 -1.10 -13.98 -12.62
N ALA A 141 -1.07 -14.10 -13.95
CA ALA A 141 -1.33 -12.98 -14.86
C ALA A 141 -2.74 -12.41 -14.70
N TRP A 142 -3.77 -13.27 -14.66
CA TRP A 142 -5.16 -12.83 -14.47
C TRP A 142 -5.40 -12.25 -13.08
N LEU A 143 -4.80 -12.81 -12.04
CA LEU A 143 -4.85 -12.25 -10.68
C LEU A 143 -4.18 -10.87 -10.63
N ALA A 144 -3.01 -10.70 -11.24
CA ALA A 144 -2.29 -9.43 -11.29
C ALA A 144 -3.04 -8.37 -12.11
N LEU A 145 -3.58 -8.74 -13.27
CA LEU A 145 -4.40 -7.84 -14.10
C LEU A 145 -5.70 -7.46 -13.38
N GLY A 146 -6.37 -8.43 -12.76
CA GLY A 146 -7.57 -8.19 -11.95
C GLY A 146 -7.30 -7.23 -10.80
N ALA A 147 -6.18 -7.41 -10.08
CA ALA A 147 -5.74 -6.51 -9.01
C ALA A 147 -5.53 -5.08 -9.52
N LEU A 148 -4.83 -4.94 -10.65
CA LEU A 148 -4.55 -3.65 -11.30
C LEU A 148 -5.86 -2.96 -11.71
N LEU A 149 -6.74 -3.66 -12.42
CA LEU A 149 -8.02 -3.10 -12.87
C LEU A 149 -8.92 -2.75 -11.69
N PHE A 150 -8.95 -3.58 -10.65
CA PHE A 150 -9.68 -3.28 -9.42
C PHE A 150 -9.14 -2.01 -8.75
N TYR A 151 -7.82 -1.87 -8.64
CA TYR A 151 -7.20 -0.68 -8.06
C TYR A 151 -7.50 0.60 -8.85
N VAL A 152 -7.47 0.52 -10.17
CA VAL A 152 -7.70 1.68 -11.05
C VAL A 152 -9.19 2.02 -11.13
N VAL A 153 -10.05 1.05 -11.45
CA VAL A 153 -11.47 1.29 -11.68
C VAL A 153 -12.23 1.37 -10.36
N VAL A 154 -12.17 0.30 -9.57
CA VAL A 154 -13.01 0.18 -8.37
C VAL A 154 -12.51 1.11 -7.27
N TYR A 155 -11.22 1.05 -6.94
CA TYR A 155 -10.69 1.93 -5.90
C TYR A 155 -10.54 3.38 -6.36
N THR A 156 -9.73 3.65 -7.39
CA THR A 156 -9.35 5.03 -7.73
C THR A 156 -10.51 5.85 -8.30
N MET A 157 -11.24 5.32 -9.28
CA MET A 157 -12.32 6.08 -9.95
C MET A 157 -13.62 6.10 -9.14
N ILE A 158 -13.95 5.00 -8.45
CA ILE A 158 -15.27 4.84 -7.80
C ILE A 158 -15.18 5.07 -6.29
N LEU A 159 -14.51 4.17 -5.55
CA LEU A 159 -14.62 4.14 -4.09
C LEU A 159 -13.95 5.34 -3.43
N LYS A 160 -12.74 5.69 -3.87
CA LYS A 160 -11.87 6.69 -3.21
C LYS A 160 -12.61 7.98 -2.91
N ARG A 161 -13.36 8.52 -3.87
CA ARG A 161 -14.06 9.82 -3.77
C ARG A 161 -15.50 9.71 -3.26
N ARG A 162 -16.07 8.51 -3.11
CA ARG A 162 -17.52 8.33 -2.88
C ARG A 162 -17.90 7.71 -1.53
N THR A 163 -16.97 7.03 -0.84
CA THR A 163 -17.32 6.32 0.40
C THR A 163 -16.18 6.28 1.42
N ALA A 164 -16.54 6.27 2.70
CA ALA A 164 -15.61 6.03 3.80
C ALA A 164 -15.13 4.59 3.92
N GLN A 165 -15.75 3.67 3.18
CA GLN A 165 -15.30 2.29 3.02
C GLN A 165 -14.21 2.14 1.94
N ASN A 166 -13.67 3.26 1.44
CA ASN A 166 -12.67 3.27 0.38
C ASN A 166 -11.41 2.46 0.70
N ILE A 167 -10.89 2.56 1.94
CA ILE A 167 -9.72 1.78 2.39
C ILE A 167 -10.07 0.30 2.53
N VAL A 168 -11.26 -0.02 3.04
CA VAL A 168 -11.65 -1.40 3.34
C VAL A 168 -11.77 -2.19 2.03
N TRP A 169 -12.65 -1.75 1.12
CA TRP A 169 -12.86 -2.44 -0.15
C TRP A 169 -11.72 -2.18 -1.14
N GLY A 170 -11.14 -0.98 -1.14
CA GLY A 170 -9.96 -0.67 -1.95
C GLY A 170 -8.73 -1.49 -1.56
N GLY A 171 -8.66 -1.95 -0.31
CA GLY A 171 -7.61 -2.81 0.21
C GLY A 171 -7.49 -4.15 -0.52
N ILE A 172 -8.55 -4.63 -1.19
CA ILE A 172 -8.54 -5.90 -1.94
C ILE A 172 -7.35 -5.95 -2.91
N ALA A 173 -7.12 -4.89 -3.69
CA ALA A 173 -6.01 -4.85 -4.63
C ALA A 173 -4.64 -4.99 -3.94
N GLY A 174 -4.50 -4.45 -2.73
CA GLY A 174 -3.28 -4.57 -1.91
C GLY A 174 -3.06 -5.96 -1.30
N CYS A 175 -4.10 -6.79 -1.26
CA CYS A 175 -4.05 -8.15 -0.72
C CYS A 175 -3.71 -9.20 -1.81
N MET A 176 -3.95 -8.87 -3.07
CA MET A 176 -3.69 -9.73 -4.23
C MET A 176 -2.25 -10.26 -4.36
N PRO A 177 -1.18 -9.55 -3.90
CA PRO A 177 0.18 -10.09 -3.92
C PRO A 177 0.34 -11.44 -3.20
N VAL A 178 -0.51 -11.74 -2.21
CA VAL A 178 -0.55 -13.05 -1.54
C VAL A 178 -1.04 -14.13 -2.49
N LEU A 179 -2.17 -13.91 -3.16
CA LEU A 179 -2.74 -14.88 -4.09
C LEU A 179 -1.81 -15.09 -5.29
N ILE A 180 -1.22 -14.01 -5.81
CA ILE A 180 -0.25 -14.03 -6.91
C ILE A 180 1.01 -14.80 -6.51
N GLY A 181 1.54 -14.58 -5.30
CA GLY A 181 2.71 -15.32 -4.80
C GLY A 181 2.42 -16.82 -4.69
N TRP A 182 1.26 -17.19 -4.17
CA TRP A 182 0.85 -18.59 -4.11
C TRP A 182 0.70 -19.20 -5.50
N SER A 183 -0.08 -18.56 -6.38
CA SER A 183 -0.34 -19.07 -7.72
C SER A 183 0.91 -19.10 -8.60
N ALA A 184 1.90 -18.25 -8.35
CA ALA A 184 3.17 -18.28 -9.08
C ALA A 184 3.88 -19.61 -8.90
N VAL A 185 3.80 -20.21 -7.70
CA VAL A 185 4.42 -21.49 -7.36
C VAL A 185 3.53 -22.67 -7.74
N THR A 186 2.24 -22.63 -7.38
CA THR A 186 1.38 -23.83 -7.47
C THR A 186 0.44 -23.83 -8.68
N ASN A 187 0.37 -22.73 -9.44
CA ASN A 187 -0.61 -22.50 -10.49
C ASN A 187 -2.06 -22.82 -10.05
N SER A 188 -2.37 -22.52 -8.78
CA SER A 188 -3.68 -22.73 -8.16
C SER A 188 -3.95 -21.69 -7.07
N VAL A 189 -5.16 -21.67 -6.52
CA VAL A 189 -5.50 -20.88 -5.34
C VAL A 189 -5.94 -21.85 -4.24
N SER A 190 -5.25 -21.83 -3.10
CA SER A 190 -5.56 -22.68 -1.95
C SER A 190 -6.28 -21.87 -0.87
N TRP A 191 -6.87 -22.56 0.11
CA TRP A 191 -7.40 -21.89 1.29
C TRP A 191 -6.32 -21.18 2.10
N ALA A 192 -5.07 -21.66 2.11
CA ALA A 192 -3.98 -20.97 2.79
C ALA A 192 -3.73 -19.57 2.23
N SER A 193 -3.71 -19.43 0.89
CA SER A 193 -3.51 -18.12 0.27
C SER A 193 -4.73 -17.21 0.42
N VAL A 194 -5.95 -17.77 0.44
CA VAL A 194 -7.17 -17.01 0.78
C VAL A 194 -7.14 -16.51 2.22
N ILE A 195 -6.70 -17.33 3.19
CA ILE A 195 -6.60 -16.93 4.59
C ILE A 195 -5.56 -15.81 4.74
N LEU A 196 -4.37 -15.96 4.15
CA LEU A 196 -3.34 -14.92 4.20
C LEU A 196 -3.77 -13.63 3.47
N PHE A 197 -4.55 -13.75 2.40
CA PHE A 197 -5.19 -12.61 1.75
C PHE A 197 -6.14 -11.91 2.73
N LEU A 198 -6.96 -12.67 3.46
CA LEU A 198 -7.89 -12.12 4.46
C LEU A 198 -7.13 -11.48 5.64
N VAL A 199 -5.99 -12.03 6.06
CA VAL A 199 -5.13 -11.40 7.07
C VAL A 199 -4.73 -9.99 6.61
N ILE A 200 -4.21 -9.83 5.39
CA ILE A 200 -3.83 -8.52 4.85
C ILE A 200 -5.05 -7.62 4.65
N PHE A 201 -6.18 -8.18 4.24
CA PHE A 201 -7.43 -7.44 4.08
C PHE A 201 -7.91 -6.84 5.39
N PHE A 202 -7.98 -7.63 6.47
CA PHE A 202 -8.38 -7.15 7.79
C PHE A 202 -7.29 -6.31 8.47
N TRP A 203 -6.03 -6.48 8.11
CA TRP A 203 -4.93 -5.62 8.54
C TRP A 203 -4.96 -4.22 7.90
N THR A 204 -5.47 -4.11 6.66
CA THR A 204 -5.41 -2.87 5.88
C THR A 204 -6.08 -1.68 6.59
N PRO A 205 -7.32 -1.78 7.14
CA PRO A 205 -7.94 -0.67 7.84
C PRO A 205 -7.23 -0.28 9.15
N PRO A 206 -6.89 -1.22 10.06
CA PRO A 206 -6.08 -0.91 11.23
C PRO A 206 -4.70 -0.32 10.94
N HIS A 207 -4.10 -0.61 9.78
CA HIS A 207 -2.86 0.00 9.31
C HIS A 207 -3.09 1.42 8.75
N TYR A 208 -4.07 1.61 7.86
CA TYR A 208 -4.25 2.88 7.15
C TYR A 208 -5.01 3.95 7.94
N TRP A 209 -5.92 3.56 8.85
CA TRP A 209 -6.68 4.52 9.63
C TRP A 209 -5.82 5.41 10.53
N PRO A 210 -4.81 4.90 11.25
CA PRO A 210 -3.91 5.76 12.02
C PRO A 210 -3.16 6.80 11.16
N LEU A 211 -2.72 6.42 9.95
CA LEU A 211 -2.13 7.37 9.01
C LEU A 211 -3.14 8.43 8.58
N SER A 212 -4.35 8.01 8.19
CA SER A 212 -5.39 8.96 7.77
C SER A 212 -5.95 9.81 8.91
N MET A 213 -5.82 9.40 10.18
CA MET A 213 -6.07 10.25 11.35
C MET A 213 -5.03 11.38 11.45
N LYS A 214 -3.76 11.10 11.09
CA LYS A 214 -2.67 12.08 11.11
C LYS A 214 -2.79 13.15 10.02
N VAL A 215 -3.27 12.76 8.84
CA VAL A 215 -3.39 13.64 7.65
C VAL A 215 -4.85 13.89 7.25
N LYS A 216 -5.75 13.94 8.24
CA LYS A 216 -7.20 14.07 7.97
C LYS A 216 -7.54 15.41 7.30
N GLU A 217 -6.81 16.48 7.62
CA GLU A 217 -7.02 17.82 7.08
C GLU A 217 -6.76 17.87 5.58
N ASP A 218 -5.72 17.17 5.10
CA ASP A 218 -5.42 17.06 3.66
C ASP A 218 -6.57 16.39 2.90
N TYR A 219 -7.13 15.32 3.46
CA TYR A 219 -8.25 14.61 2.85
C TYR A 219 -9.54 15.43 2.87
N ALA A 220 -9.80 16.15 3.97
CA ALA A 220 -10.95 17.03 4.08
C ALA A 220 -10.90 18.16 3.05
N ARG A 221 -9.72 18.74 2.80
CA ARG A 221 -9.51 19.83 1.82
C ARG A 221 -9.92 19.46 0.40
N VAL A 222 -9.71 18.19 0.00
CA VAL A 222 -10.04 17.69 -1.34
C VAL A 222 -11.36 16.90 -1.39
N GLY A 223 -12.16 16.95 -0.33
CA GLY A 223 -13.46 16.30 -0.27
C GLY A 223 -13.42 14.77 -0.32
N VAL A 224 -12.29 14.14 0.05
CA VAL A 224 -12.17 12.67 0.07
C VAL A 224 -12.72 12.16 1.42
N PRO A 225 -13.81 11.38 1.44
CA PRO A 225 -14.53 11.04 2.66
C PRO A 225 -13.86 9.88 3.42
N MET A 226 -12.58 10.01 3.81
CA MET A 226 -11.92 9.00 4.64
C MET A 226 -12.65 8.83 5.98
N LEU A 227 -12.66 7.61 6.55
CA LEU A 227 -13.34 7.39 7.83
C LEU A 227 -12.93 8.39 8.94
N PRO A 228 -11.63 8.74 9.12
CA PRO A 228 -11.23 9.75 10.11
C PRO A 228 -11.64 11.20 9.78
N VAL A 229 -12.09 11.48 8.55
CA VAL A 229 -12.63 12.80 8.15
C VAL A 229 -14.10 12.90 8.58
N ILE A 230 -14.86 11.83 8.44
CA ILE A 230 -16.31 11.84 8.69
C ILE A 230 -16.72 11.32 10.08
N ALA A 231 -15.78 10.71 10.82
CA ALA A 231 -16.06 10.09 12.11
C ALA A 231 -15.05 10.51 13.18
N SER A 232 -15.47 10.50 14.44
CA SER A 232 -14.60 10.82 15.56
C SER A 232 -13.50 9.78 15.77
N ASN A 233 -12.37 10.20 16.38
CA ASN A 233 -11.29 9.29 16.75
C ASN A 233 -11.75 8.09 17.59
N LYS A 234 -12.81 8.25 18.40
CA LYS A 234 -13.43 7.17 19.18
C LYS A 234 -14.03 6.09 18.28
N VAL A 235 -14.76 6.49 17.23
CA VAL A 235 -15.38 5.58 16.27
C VAL A 235 -14.31 4.88 15.45
N VAL A 236 -13.33 5.62 14.92
CA VAL A 236 -12.20 5.07 14.17
C VAL A 236 -11.44 4.04 15.01
N ALA A 237 -11.08 4.39 16.25
CA ALA A 237 -10.32 3.47 17.12
C ALA A 237 -11.12 2.23 17.52
N ARG A 238 -12.46 2.31 17.65
CA ARG A 238 -13.30 1.12 17.83
C ARG A 238 -13.25 0.21 16.61
N GLN A 239 -13.32 0.76 15.40
CA GLN A 239 -13.19 -0.01 14.17
C GLN A 239 -11.81 -0.66 14.06
N ILE A 240 -10.72 0.07 14.38
CA ILE A 240 -9.36 -0.49 14.44
C ILE A 240 -9.32 -1.75 15.33
N VAL A 241 -9.90 -1.70 16.53
CA VAL A 241 -9.94 -2.85 17.45
C VAL A 241 -10.75 -4.01 16.88
N LEU A 242 -11.94 -3.75 16.31
CA LEU A 242 -12.79 -4.80 15.73
C LEU A 242 -12.08 -5.53 14.58
N TYR A 243 -11.53 -4.79 13.63
CA TYR A 243 -10.77 -5.36 12.52
C TYR A 243 -9.51 -6.10 13.01
N SER A 244 -8.86 -5.60 14.07
CA SER A 244 -7.69 -6.26 14.68
C SER A 244 -8.03 -7.62 15.27
N TRP A 245 -9.17 -7.75 15.95
CA TRP A 245 -9.62 -9.05 16.47
C TRP A 245 -9.92 -10.03 15.35
N VAL A 246 -10.63 -9.59 14.30
CA VAL A 246 -10.92 -10.44 13.14
C VAL A 246 -9.61 -10.86 12.45
N MET A 247 -8.69 -9.93 12.24
CA MET A 247 -7.37 -10.20 11.64
C MET A 247 -6.60 -11.27 12.42
N VAL A 248 -6.52 -11.16 13.76
CA VAL A 248 -5.82 -12.15 14.60
C VAL A 248 -6.56 -13.50 14.59
N ALA A 249 -7.88 -13.51 14.63
CA ALA A 249 -8.64 -14.76 14.53
C ALA A 249 -8.39 -15.47 13.19
N VAL A 250 -8.39 -14.71 12.08
CA VAL A 250 -8.12 -15.23 10.73
C VAL A 250 -6.69 -15.74 10.61
N SER A 251 -5.69 -15.05 11.18
CA SER A 251 -4.29 -15.51 11.09
C SER A 251 -4.09 -16.86 11.79
N LEU A 252 -4.85 -17.14 12.86
CA LEU A 252 -4.79 -18.41 13.58
C LEU A 252 -5.47 -19.57 12.85
N LEU A 253 -6.24 -19.33 11.77
CA LEU A 253 -6.92 -20.40 11.00
C LEU A 253 -5.96 -21.28 10.20
N LEU A 254 -4.72 -20.82 9.93
CA LEU A 254 -3.75 -21.60 9.17
C LEU A 254 -3.33 -22.90 9.89
N THR A 255 -3.24 -22.89 11.22
CA THR A 255 -2.81 -24.05 12.01
C THR A 255 -3.86 -25.17 12.07
N PRO A 256 -5.14 -24.94 12.46
CA PRO A 256 -6.13 -26.02 12.52
C PRO A 256 -6.46 -26.62 11.14
N LEU A 257 -6.18 -25.90 10.05
CA LEU A 257 -6.32 -26.40 8.68
C LEU A 257 -5.07 -27.14 8.16
N GLY A 258 -4.04 -27.30 9.00
CA GLY A 258 -2.85 -28.09 8.68
C GLY A 258 -1.86 -27.41 7.74
N TYR A 259 -1.97 -26.10 7.51
CA TYR A 259 -1.06 -25.36 6.63
C TYR A 259 0.23 -24.94 7.31
N THR A 260 0.22 -24.79 8.64
CA THR A 260 1.36 -24.31 9.44
C THR A 260 1.50 -25.10 10.74
N GLY A 261 2.71 -25.16 11.28
CA GLY A 261 3.07 -25.85 12.50
C GLY A 261 3.04 -24.97 13.76
N TRP A 262 3.62 -25.49 14.84
CA TRP A 262 3.64 -24.86 16.15
C TRP A 262 4.39 -23.52 16.17
N PHE A 263 5.44 -23.39 15.35
CA PHE A 263 6.28 -22.20 15.29
C PHE A 263 5.46 -20.99 14.82
N TYR A 264 4.76 -21.11 13.70
CA TYR A 264 3.83 -20.07 13.24
C TYR A 264 2.78 -19.72 14.30
N THR A 265 2.16 -20.72 14.95
CA THR A 265 1.12 -20.48 15.96
C THR A 265 1.64 -19.64 17.13
N VAL A 266 2.83 -19.96 17.65
CA VAL A 266 3.44 -19.21 18.76
C VAL A 266 3.73 -17.77 18.34
N VAL A 267 4.31 -17.56 17.16
CA VAL A 267 4.59 -16.21 16.66
C VAL A 267 3.29 -15.43 16.42
N ALA A 268 2.28 -16.06 15.82
CA ALA A 268 0.97 -15.44 15.55
C ALA A 268 0.26 -15.03 16.85
N LEU A 269 0.30 -15.85 17.90
CA LEU A 269 -0.26 -15.51 19.21
C LEU A 269 0.51 -14.37 19.90
N ALA A 270 1.84 -14.43 19.90
CA ALA A 270 2.67 -13.41 20.54
C ALA A 270 2.51 -12.04 19.86
N THR A 271 2.67 -12.01 18.53
CA THR A 271 2.52 -10.79 17.74
C THR A 271 1.08 -10.28 17.72
N GLY A 272 0.10 -11.17 17.66
CA GLY A 272 -1.34 -10.83 17.72
C GLY A 272 -1.75 -10.24 19.06
N GLY A 273 -1.30 -10.83 20.18
CA GLY A 273 -1.56 -10.30 21.51
C GLY A 273 -0.94 -8.91 21.71
N TRP A 274 0.29 -8.74 21.24
CA TRP A 274 0.97 -7.44 21.27
C TRP A 274 0.27 -6.39 20.40
N TRP A 275 -0.15 -6.75 19.18
CA TRP A 275 -0.92 -5.88 18.29
C TRP A 275 -2.26 -5.45 18.92
N LEU A 276 -3.00 -6.40 19.49
CA LEU A 276 -4.27 -6.13 20.17
C LEU A 276 -4.07 -5.20 21.36
N TRP A 277 -3.01 -5.37 22.14
CA TRP A 277 -2.69 -4.47 23.24
C TRP A 277 -2.49 -3.03 22.76
N GLU A 278 -1.72 -2.79 21.70
CA GLU A 278 -1.53 -1.43 21.18
C GLU A 278 -2.81 -0.86 20.55
N ALA A 279 -3.62 -1.69 19.87
CA ALA A 279 -4.91 -1.27 19.31
C ALA A 279 -5.88 -0.79 20.42
N HIS A 280 -5.96 -1.52 21.55
CA HIS A 280 -6.75 -1.10 22.71
C HIS A 280 -6.13 0.12 23.40
N ALA A 281 -4.80 0.24 23.43
CA ALA A 281 -4.14 1.42 23.98
C ALA A 281 -4.49 2.69 23.18
N LEU A 282 -4.51 2.62 21.85
CA LEU A 282 -5.00 3.72 21.00
C LEU A 282 -6.47 4.02 21.29
N GLN A 283 -7.32 3.00 21.40
CA GLN A 283 -8.73 3.17 21.71
C GLN A 283 -8.95 3.83 23.08
N SER A 284 -8.18 3.46 24.09
CA SER A 284 -8.21 4.08 25.42
C SER A 284 -7.84 5.57 25.35
N ARG A 285 -6.75 5.92 24.66
CA ARG A 285 -6.34 7.32 24.43
C ARG A 285 -7.43 8.11 23.70
N ALA A 286 -8.06 7.52 22.69
CA ALA A 286 -9.16 8.15 21.95
C ALA A 286 -10.41 8.35 22.83
N LYS A 287 -10.76 7.37 23.68
CA LYS A 287 -11.87 7.48 24.65
C LYS A 287 -11.62 8.58 25.67
N ALA A 288 -10.38 8.72 26.16
CA ALA A 288 -9.93 9.80 27.03
C ALA A 288 -9.80 11.17 26.33
N GLN A 289 -10.24 11.28 25.07
CA GLN A 289 -10.22 12.53 24.28
C GLN A 289 -8.82 13.13 24.10
N VAL A 290 -7.79 12.28 24.13
CA VAL A 290 -6.43 12.70 23.80
C VAL A 290 -6.35 13.01 22.30
N THR A 291 -5.79 14.16 21.96
CA THR A 291 -5.62 14.64 20.58
C THR A 291 -4.16 15.00 20.28
N GLY A 292 -3.87 15.25 19.00
CA GLY A 292 -2.53 15.60 18.53
C GLY A 292 -1.50 14.48 18.77
N ALA A 293 -0.24 14.86 18.94
CA ALA A 293 0.87 13.91 19.07
C ALA A 293 0.73 12.91 20.25
N LYS A 294 -0.08 13.25 21.26
CA LYS A 294 -0.33 12.39 22.43
C LYS A 294 -1.25 11.21 22.12
N LEU A 295 -2.02 11.26 21.02
CA LEU A 295 -2.86 10.14 20.59
C LEU A 295 -2.00 8.96 20.08
N LYS A 296 -0.80 9.24 19.57
CA LYS A 296 0.20 8.26 19.10
C LYS A 296 -0.31 7.38 17.94
N GLU A 297 -1.11 7.95 17.04
CA GLU A 297 -1.60 7.28 15.84
C GLU A 297 -0.46 6.74 14.97
N MET A 298 0.61 7.51 14.79
CA MET A 298 1.77 7.05 14.01
C MET A 298 2.53 5.90 14.67
N ARG A 299 2.48 5.75 16.00
CA ARG A 299 3.08 4.59 16.67
C ARG A 299 2.38 3.30 16.24
N LEU A 300 1.05 3.29 16.21
CA LEU A 300 0.28 2.12 15.75
C LEU A 300 0.56 1.82 14.27
N PHE A 301 0.67 2.87 13.44
CA PHE A 301 1.05 2.71 12.02
C PHE A 301 2.38 1.97 11.87
N HIS A 302 3.46 2.37 12.56
CA HIS A 302 4.75 1.69 12.44
C HIS A 302 4.70 0.26 13.00
N TRP A 303 4.07 0.06 14.15
CA TRP A 303 3.93 -1.28 14.74
C TRP A 303 3.13 -2.25 13.88
N SER A 304 2.17 -1.75 13.10
CA SER A 304 1.39 -2.60 12.19
C SER A 304 2.25 -3.20 11.07
N ILE A 305 3.30 -2.48 10.63
CA ILE A 305 4.27 -2.99 9.66
C ILE A 305 5.10 -4.07 10.33
N THR A 306 5.62 -3.82 11.53
CA THR A 306 6.35 -4.81 12.33
C THR A 306 5.53 -6.08 12.56
N TYR A 307 4.25 -5.96 12.91
CA TYR A 307 3.33 -7.08 13.08
C TYR A 307 3.25 -7.94 11.81
N VAL A 308 2.94 -7.35 10.65
CA VAL A 308 2.84 -8.10 9.39
C VAL A 308 4.17 -8.69 8.98
N SER A 309 5.28 -7.95 9.13
CA SER A 309 6.61 -8.47 8.82
C SER A 309 6.95 -9.70 9.64
N LEU A 310 6.74 -9.67 10.96
CA LEU A 310 7.02 -10.83 11.82
C LEU A 310 6.11 -12.02 11.51
N LEU A 311 4.82 -11.76 11.28
CA LEU A 311 3.86 -12.81 10.93
C LEU A 311 4.21 -13.48 9.60
N PHE A 312 4.54 -12.71 8.55
CA PHE A 312 4.91 -13.26 7.25
C PHE A 312 6.29 -13.88 7.25
N VAL A 313 7.26 -13.37 8.03
CA VAL A 313 8.52 -14.10 8.25
C VAL A 313 8.24 -15.47 8.89
N ALA A 314 7.33 -15.55 9.86
CA ALA A 314 6.93 -16.84 10.40
C ALA A 314 6.30 -17.77 9.34
N VAL A 315 5.46 -17.24 8.44
CA VAL A 315 4.93 -17.99 7.29
C VAL A 315 6.04 -18.56 6.40
N ALA A 316 7.10 -17.78 6.13
CA ALA A 316 8.24 -18.24 5.32
C ALA A 316 9.08 -19.31 6.02
N VAL A 317 9.28 -19.17 7.34
CA VAL A 317 10.18 -20.03 8.12
C VAL A 317 9.51 -21.33 8.57
N ASP A 318 8.20 -21.31 8.82
CA ASP A 318 7.45 -22.44 9.35
C ASP A 318 7.61 -23.75 8.55
N PRO A 319 7.64 -23.76 7.19
CA PRO A 319 7.92 -24.97 6.41
C PRO A 319 9.22 -25.69 6.76
N PHE A 320 10.20 -25.01 7.36
CA PHE A 320 11.50 -25.58 7.76
C PHE A 320 11.57 -26.06 9.21
N VAL A 321 10.57 -25.71 10.04
CA VAL A 321 10.62 -25.90 11.51
C VAL A 321 9.42 -26.71 12.04
N ARG A 322 8.45 -27.02 11.16
CA ARG A 322 7.25 -27.79 11.48
C ARG A 322 7.48 -29.30 11.61
#